data_AF-A0A7C2A2T9-F1
#
_entry.id   AF-A0A7C2A2T9-F1
#
_cell.length_a   1.000
_cell.length_b   1.000
_cell.length_c   1.000
_cell.angle_alpha   90.00
_cell.angle_beta   90.00
_cell.angle_gamma   90.00
#
_symmetry.space_group_name_H-M   'P 1'
#
loop_
_entity.id
_entity.type
_entity.pdbx_description
1 polymer ?
#
loop_
_entity_poly.entity_id
_entity_poly.type
_entity_poly.pdbx_seq_one_letter_code
_entity_poly.pdbx_strand_id
1 'polypeptide(L)'
;MSDSEQIPAIEHAGLLEDVLRMPAYLRSDYANDQPHNGKYSCAFCGVGDSGHLQPKTEVLTKAMDVKQGQGHFKTETDGKTYEASLNGNQIEIKTDMPLTKRGGQIRGELQIGAATQPLTAKEVDRKLTDDGRVCAQIFQVYQHAATVSDSVIKDTKPTTGCAKLKLSLMRQRPAFPIQVAPSYLKQGQRQVIDYHTAIKQFADLLLAHRGPKTKTLIYACGQVDYFTIFAMQEVFRLLGIRNITGNAEHCLNAGAVHNEVLTGQEGPFLTTKQGTEGPNRFYIFNGWNGFITHPPVFSLINKRSDLDAYLIDVMVTESAKVLATKLSPERILLVKPGSDPHLALAIAHEILTQYPQAVEQRFVQQFSDSDSFDSYTQLARSERFAPQEVAQRIAPEPQYVERLLNGIKDIAKKLATADTVPINIPSVGLSQT
;
A
#
# COMPACT_ATOMS: atom_id res chain seq x y z
N MET A 1 48.63 3.29 9.23
CA MET A 1 47.27 3.23 9.79
C MET A 1 46.68 4.60 9.63
N SER A 2 46.01 4.82 8.50
CA SER A 2 45.42 6.10 8.12
C SER A 2 44.10 6.32 8.84
N ASP A 3 43.77 7.59 9.01
CA ASP A 3 42.58 8.11 9.66
C ASP A 3 41.31 7.32 9.37
N SER A 4 40.55 7.10 10.45
CA SER A 4 39.23 6.50 10.45
C SER A 4 38.32 7.23 9.46
N GLU A 5 37.96 6.57 8.36
CA GLU A 5 36.79 6.94 7.55
C GLU A 5 35.54 6.76 8.41
N GLN A 6 35.20 7.82 9.13
CA GLN A 6 33.96 7.92 9.87
C GLN A 6 32.83 7.99 8.84
N ILE A 7 32.14 6.86 8.65
CA ILE A 7 30.93 6.80 7.84
C ILE A 7 29.94 7.81 8.46
N PRO A 8 29.38 8.77 7.69
CA PRO A 8 28.43 9.73 8.23
C PRO A 8 27.22 8.97 8.79
N ALA A 9 27.08 8.99 10.10
CA ALA A 9 25.88 8.54 10.78
C ALA A 9 24.83 9.64 10.61
N ILE A 10 23.67 9.28 10.07
CA ILE A 10 22.48 10.12 10.18
C ILE A 10 22.19 10.21 11.68
N GLU A 11 22.33 11.40 12.28
CA GLU A 11 21.89 11.62 13.66
C GLU A 11 20.45 11.15 13.75
N HIS A 12 20.23 10.15 14.61
CA HIS A 12 18.97 9.50 14.88
C HIS A 12 17.81 10.47 14.67
N ALA A 13 16.92 10.18 13.71
CA ALA A 13 15.63 10.85 13.66
C ALA A 13 15.02 10.65 15.05
N GLY A 14 15.00 11.69 15.87
CA GLY A 14 14.23 11.68 17.11
C GLY A 14 12.78 11.37 16.78
N LEU A 15 11.91 11.35 17.79
CA LEU A 15 10.47 11.50 17.54
C LEU A 15 10.30 12.64 16.54
N LEU A 16 9.93 12.29 15.30
CA LEU A 16 9.56 13.25 14.28
C LEU A 16 8.40 14.04 14.88
N GLU A 17 8.42 15.36 14.72
CA GLU A 17 7.27 16.17 15.10
C GLU A 17 6.03 15.57 14.44
N ASP A 18 4.93 15.46 15.19
CA ASP A 18 3.67 15.00 14.62
C ASP A 18 3.37 15.88 13.41
N VAL A 19 3.38 15.26 12.23
CA VAL A 19 3.08 15.97 11.00
C VAL A 19 1.57 16.18 10.98
N LEU A 20 1.12 17.26 11.62
CA LEU A 20 -0.30 17.62 11.73
C LEU A 20 -0.96 17.82 10.36
N ARG A 21 -0.16 17.99 9.30
CA ARG A 21 -0.60 18.27 7.93
C ARG A 21 0.25 17.50 6.92
N MET A 22 -0.39 16.82 5.97
CA MET A 22 0.33 16.13 4.90
C MET A 22 1.22 17.13 4.12
N PRO A 23 2.52 16.83 3.94
CA PRO A 23 3.43 17.72 3.20
C PRO A 23 2.89 18.06 1.81
N ALA A 24 3.03 19.32 1.40
CA ALA A 24 2.40 19.83 0.17
C ALA A 24 2.82 19.08 -1.09
N TYR A 25 4.04 18.53 -1.13
CA TYR A 25 4.55 17.74 -2.26
C TYR A 25 3.90 16.34 -2.40
N LEU A 26 3.17 15.87 -1.39
CA LEU A 26 2.37 14.64 -1.46
C LEU A 26 0.92 14.91 -1.90
N ARG A 27 0.59 16.14 -2.31
CA ARG A 27 -0.75 16.54 -2.76
C ARG A 27 -0.74 16.90 -4.26
N SER A 28 -1.59 16.25 -5.04
CA SER A 28 -1.87 16.62 -6.44
C SER A 28 -3.02 17.64 -6.51
N ASP A 29 -2.75 18.93 -6.39
CA ASP A 29 -3.65 19.99 -6.91
C ASP A 29 -4.83 20.52 -6.05
N TYR A 30 -4.68 20.79 -4.74
CA TYR A 30 -5.67 21.62 -4.02
C TYR A 30 -5.04 22.65 -3.08
N ALA A 31 -5.29 23.92 -3.38
CA ALA A 31 -4.72 25.13 -2.76
C ALA A 31 -5.32 25.55 -1.41
N ASN A 32 -6.09 24.69 -0.72
CA ASN A 32 -6.68 25.04 0.57
C ASN A 32 -6.34 24.03 1.67
N ASP A 33 -5.98 24.61 2.80
CA ASP A 33 -5.37 24.05 4.00
C ASP A 33 -6.35 23.17 4.82
N GLN A 34 -6.86 22.08 4.22
CA GLN A 34 -7.77 21.17 4.92
C GLN A 34 -7.02 20.08 5.70
N PRO A 35 -7.44 19.76 6.95
CA PRO A 35 -6.91 18.64 7.73
C PRO A 35 -7.11 17.31 7.01
N HIS A 36 -6.32 16.30 7.39
CA HIS A 36 -6.32 14.96 6.78
C HIS A 36 -7.76 14.50 6.47
N ASN A 37 -8.11 14.42 5.18
CA ASN A 37 -9.41 13.90 4.76
C ASN A 37 -9.39 12.38 4.92
N GLY A 38 -9.55 11.93 6.16
CA GLY A 38 -10.22 10.72 6.62
C GLY A 38 -9.90 9.36 6.01
N LYS A 39 -9.14 9.21 4.95
CA LYS A 39 -8.96 7.92 4.30
C LYS A 39 -7.97 7.08 5.10
N TYR A 40 -8.47 6.03 5.73
CA TYR A 40 -7.69 5.07 6.49
C TYR A 40 -7.38 3.86 5.63
N SER A 41 -6.11 3.61 5.34
CA SER A 41 -5.67 2.35 4.76
C SER A 41 -5.20 1.41 5.87
N CYS A 42 -5.71 0.18 5.89
CA CYS A 42 -5.27 -0.82 6.84
C CYS A 42 -3.87 -1.33 6.48
N ALA A 43 -2.91 -1.10 7.38
CA ALA A 43 -1.50 -1.46 7.21
C ALA A 43 -1.21 -2.97 6.98
N PHE A 44 -2.21 -3.85 7.13
CA PHE A 44 -2.05 -5.30 6.95
C PHE A 44 -2.71 -5.86 5.68
N CYS A 45 -3.56 -5.10 5.00
CA CYS A 45 -4.20 -5.57 3.78
C CYS A 45 -4.00 -4.64 2.59
N GLY A 46 -3.73 -3.34 2.76
CA GLY A 46 -3.65 -2.38 1.66
C GLY A 46 -4.99 -2.16 0.93
N VAL A 47 -5.88 -3.16 0.93
CA VAL A 47 -7.27 -3.10 0.50
C VAL A 47 -8.07 -2.41 1.60
N GLY A 48 -8.15 -1.08 1.53
CA GLY A 48 -8.82 -0.28 2.56
C GLY A 48 -9.14 1.16 2.19
N ASP A 49 -9.04 1.55 0.91
CA ASP A 49 -9.18 2.96 0.49
C ASP A 49 -10.55 3.59 0.74
N SER A 50 -11.51 2.86 1.30
CA SER A 50 -12.87 3.31 1.57
C SER A 50 -13.16 3.67 3.03
N GLY A 51 -12.23 3.43 3.96
CA GLY A 51 -12.44 3.81 5.37
C GLY A 51 -12.39 5.32 5.55
N HIS A 52 -13.54 5.98 5.67
CA HIS A 52 -13.61 7.40 6.04
C HIS A 52 -13.62 7.55 7.57
N LEU A 53 -12.46 7.89 8.14
CA LEU A 53 -12.30 8.51 9.45
C LEU A 53 -12.91 9.91 9.37
N GLN A 54 -14.04 10.10 10.04
CA GLN A 54 -14.47 11.44 10.37
C GLN A 54 -13.78 11.79 11.69
N PRO A 55 -12.79 12.70 11.72
CA PRO A 55 -12.24 13.15 12.97
C PRO A 55 -13.36 13.83 13.75
N LYS A 56 -13.76 13.22 14.86
CA LYS A 56 -14.54 13.93 15.86
C LYS A 56 -13.55 14.85 16.56
N THR A 57 -13.39 16.05 16.01
CA THR A 57 -12.59 17.08 16.66
C THR A 57 -13.44 17.62 17.80
N GLU A 58 -13.36 16.99 18.97
CA GLU A 58 -13.57 17.77 20.18
C GLU A 58 -12.38 18.69 20.27
N VAL A 59 -12.59 19.95 19.87
CA VAL A 59 -11.64 21.00 20.20
C VAL A 59 -11.67 21.07 21.72
N LEU A 60 -10.72 20.40 22.37
CA LEU A 60 -10.37 20.75 23.74
C LEU A 60 -9.73 22.14 23.66
N THR A 61 -10.56 23.17 23.58
CA THR A 61 -10.19 24.59 23.71
C THR A 61 -9.67 24.91 25.11
N LYS A 62 -9.55 23.93 26.00
CA LYS A 62 -8.67 24.05 27.15
C LYS A 62 -7.25 23.84 26.65
N ALA A 63 -6.63 24.91 26.15
CA ALA A 63 -5.22 25.11 26.40
C ALA A 63 -5.00 24.67 27.85
N MET A 64 -4.10 23.70 28.10
CA MET A 64 -3.73 23.40 29.46
C MET A 64 -3.35 24.74 30.07
N ASP A 65 -4.12 25.19 31.05
CA ASP A 65 -3.93 26.47 31.72
C ASP A 65 -2.73 26.29 32.65
N VAL A 66 -1.58 26.09 32.01
CA VAL A 66 -0.32 25.82 32.65
C VAL A 66 0.04 27.12 33.34
N LYS A 67 0.01 27.09 34.67
CA LYS A 67 0.43 28.24 35.47
C LYS A 67 1.84 28.64 35.07
N GLN A 68 1.95 29.81 34.49
CA GLN A 68 3.21 30.46 34.17
C GLN A 68 3.84 30.98 35.47
N GLY A 69 5.17 31.04 35.52
CA GLY A 69 5.89 31.58 36.66
C GLY A 69 7.04 30.72 37.14
N GLN A 70 7.55 31.06 38.33
CA GLN A 70 8.67 30.41 38.97
C GLN A 70 8.22 29.29 39.91
N GLY A 71 9.01 28.22 39.96
CA GLY A 71 8.69 27.03 40.70
C GLY A 71 9.86 26.05 40.74
N HIS A 72 9.52 24.78 40.92
CA HIS A 72 10.50 23.71 41.02
C HIS A 72 10.17 22.60 40.03
N PHE A 73 11.15 22.14 39.28
CA PHE A 73 11.05 21.00 38.38
C PHE A 73 11.74 19.79 39.00
N LYS A 74 10.99 18.73 39.24
CA LYS A 74 11.52 17.45 39.71
C LYS A 74 11.69 16.50 38.54
N THR A 75 12.91 16.14 38.21
CA THR A 75 13.24 15.21 37.12
C THR A 75 12.81 13.78 37.46
N GLU A 76 12.24 13.07 36.50
CA GLU A 76 11.91 11.64 36.66
C GLU A 76 13.17 10.75 36.67
N THR A 77 14.22 11.14 35.94
CA THR A 77 15.40 10.29 35.71
C THR A 77 16.24 10.06 36.97
N ASP A 78 16.48 11.10 37.76
CA ASP A 78 17.30 11.05 38.98
C ASP A 78 16.56 11.54 40.22
N GLY A 79 15.28 11.93 40.09
CA GLY A 79 14.43 12.37 41.20
C GLY A 79 14.81 13.72 41.80
N LYS A 80 15.82 14.41 41.26
CA LYS A 80 16.32 15.69 41.78
C LYS A 80 15.37 16.82 41.47
N THR A 81 15.43 17.87 42.28
CA THR A 81 14.57 19.04 42.15
C THR A 81 15.41 20.26 41.83
N TYR A 82 15.00 21.01 40.81
CA TYR A 82 15.70 22.17 40.28
C TYR A 82 14.79 23.39 40.31
N GLU A 83 15.35 24.58 40.52
CA GLU A 83 14.59 25.82 40.29
C GLU A 83 14.27 25.93 38.80
N ALA A 84 13.00 26.22 38.49
CA ALA A 84 12.54 26.34 37.12
C ALA A 84 11.60 27.54 36.96
N SER A 85 11.64 28.17 35.78
CA SER A 85 10.69 29.20 35.39
C SER A 85 10.07 28.85 34.05
N LEU A 86 8.75 28.84 33.99
CA LEU A 86 8.00 28.61 32.77
C LEU A 86 7.45 29.95 32.25
N ASN A 87 7.75 30.25 30.98
CA ASN A 87 7.24 31.40 30.25
C ASN A 87 6.78 30.99 28.85
N GLY A 88 5.46 31.05 28.61
CA GLY A 88 4.83 30.53 27.41
C GLY A 88 5.01 29.01 27.31
N ASN A 89 5.70 28.57 26.25
CA ASN A 89 5.99 27.16 26.00
C ASN A 89 7.47 26.81 26.23
N GLN A 90 8.19 27.65 26.99
CA GLN A 90 9.60 27.46 27.32
C GLN A 90 9.79 27.39 28.83
N ILE A 91 10.50 26.36 29.29
CA ILE A 91 10.92 26.18 30.67
C ILE A 91 12.44 26.37 30.75
N GLU A 92 12.86 27.30 31.60
CA GLU A 92 14.25 27.49 31.97
C GLU A 92 14.49 26.79 33.31
N ILE A 93 15.45 25.87 33.35
CA ILE A 93 15.82 25.12 34.56
C ILE A 93 17.23 25.52 34.96
N LYS A 94 17.39 26.04 36.16
CA LYS A 94 18.70 26.41 36.71
C LYS A 94 19.45 25.15 37.12
N THR A 95 20.66 25.01 36.62
CA THR A 95 21.50 23.84 36.85
C THR A 95 22.96 24.22 36.63
N ASP A 96 23.85 23.62 37.40
CA ASP A 96 25.31 23.76 37.29
C ASP A 96 25.93 22.72 36.33
N MET A 97 25.16 21.69 35.98
CA MET A 97 25.53 20.64 35.03
C MET A 97 24.42 20.40 34.00
N PRO A 98 24.75 19.99 32.76
CA PRO A 98 23.74 19.58 31.80
C PRO A 98 22.90 18.40 32.32
N LEU A 99 21.59 18.61 32.44
CA LEU A 99 20.57 17.60 32.73
C LEU A 99 20.35 16.64 31.56
N THR A 100 20.66 17.08 30.35
CA THR A 100 20.59 16.27 29.12
C THR A 100 21.65 16.73 28.11
N LYS A 101 21.90 15.93 27.07
CA LYS A 101 22.76 16.32 25.93
C LYS A 101 22.06 17.38 25.07
N ARG A 102 22.80 18.16 24.26
CA ARG A 102 22.21 19.18 23.36
C ARG A 102 21.08 18.58 22.51
N GLY A 103 19.92 19.23 22.49
CA GLY A 103 18.72 18.75 21.80
C GLY A 103 18.04 17.54 22.46
N GLY A 104 18.55 17.09 23.61
CA GLY A 104 18.01 16.00 24.41
C GLY A 104 16.72 16.40 25.14
N GLN A 105 16.06 15.40 25.72
CA GLN A 105 14.76 15.56 26.36
C GLN A 105 14.87 15.42 27.86
N ILE A 106 13.92 16.05 28.56
CA ILE A 106 13.70 15.90 30.00
C ILE A 106 12.23 15.61 30.26
N ARG A 107 11.98 14.84 31.32
CA ARG A 107 10.64 14.53 31.81
C ARG A 107 10.63 14.63 33.34
N GLY A 108 9.55 15.18 33.88
CA GLY A 108 9.46 15.48 35.30
C GLY A 108 8.14 16.12 35.69
N GLU A 109 8.07 16.57 36.94
CA GLU A 109 6.94 17.30 37.49
C GLU A 109 7.33 18.76 37.75
N LEU A 110 6.60 19.70 37.15
CA LEU A 110 6.74 21.13 37.42
C LEU A 110 5.74 21.54 38.50
N GLN A 111 6.25 22.09 39.59
CA GLN A 111 5.45 22.66 40.67
C GLN A 111 5.57 24.19 40.68
N ILE A 112 4.46 24.90 40.42
CA ILE A 112 4.36 26.36 40.49
C ILE A 112 3.27 26.74 41.51
N GLY A 113 3.67 27.28 42.65
CA GLY A 113 2.80 27.48 43.80
C GLY A 113 2.27 26.15 44.35
N ALA A 114 0.95 26.03 44.49
CA ALA A 114 0.28 24.80 44.93
C ALA A 114 -0.06 23.82 43.78
N ALA A 115 0.21 24.19 42.53
CA ALA A 115 -0.09 23.34 41.37
C ALA A 115 1.15 22.52 41.00
N THR A 116 0.96 21.22 40.85
CA THR A 116 1.97 20.30 40.30
C THR A 116 1.42 19.69 39.02
N GLN A 117 2.25 19.66 37.98
CA GLN A 117 1.87 19.09 36.69
C GLN A 117 3.02 18.31 36.06
N PRO A 118 2.75 17.17 35.40
CA PRO A 118 3.75 16.47 34.62
C PRO A 118 4.14 17.31 33.39
N LEU A 119 5.42 17.30 33.02
CA LEU A 119 5.95 18.08 31.91
C LEU A 119 7.07 17.30 31.21
N THR A 120 7.01 17.28 29.88
CA THR A 120 8.07 16.78 29.01
C THR A 120 8.54 17.92 28.12
N ALA A 121 9.85 18.11 27.98
CA ALA A 121 10.42 19.21 27.21
C ALA A 121 11.72 18.81 26.51
N LYS A 122 12.03 19.48 25.39
CA LYS A 122 13.24 19.28 24.59
C LYS A 122 14.16 20.49 24.74
N GLU A 123 15.44 20.24 24.95
CA GLU A 123 16.43 21.31 25.05
C GLU A 123 16.52 22.11 23.75
N VAL A 124 16.43 23.43 23.85
CA VAL A 124 16.59 24.36 22.73
C VAL A 124 17.77 25.29 22.93
N ASP A 125 18.19 25.56 24.16
CA ASP A 125 19.32 26.46 24.43
C ASP A 125 19.95 26.22 25.82
N ARG A 126 21.15 26.79 26.06
CA ARG A 126 21.86 26.81 27.35
C ARG A 126 22.37 28.19 27.67
N LYS A 127 22.13 28.65 28.90
CA LYS A 127 22.83 29.82 29.43
C LYS A 127 24.13 29.37 30.09
N LEU A 128 25.21 30.03 29.70
CA LEU A 128 26.53 29.82 30.26
C LEU A 128 26.91 31.02 31.13
N THR A 129 27.65 30.78 32.20
CA THR A 129 28.37 31.80 32.97
C THR A 129 29.57 32.31 32.17
N ASP A 130 30.17 33.42 32.61
CA ASP A 130 31.35 34.02 31.97
C ASP A 130 32.56 33.09 31.90
N ASP A 131 32.64 32.09 32.79
CA ASP A 131 33.67 31.03 32.79
C ASP A 131 33.25 29.77 32.00
N GLY A 132 32.14 29.84 31.24
CA GLY A 132 31.69 28.80 30.31
C GLY A 132 30.95 27.62 30.97
N ARG A 133 30.64 27.70 32.27
CA ARG A 133 29.84 26.67 32.96
C ARG A 133 28.36 26.86 32.67
N VAL A 134 27.58 25.78 32.68
CA VAL A 134 26.13 25.90 32.54
C VAL A 134 25.56 26.52 33.81
N CYS A 135 24.70 27.53 33.68
CA CYS A 135 23.91 28.07 34.79
C CYS A 135 22.41 27.81 34.61
N ALA A 136 21.95 27.61 33.37
CA ALA A 136 20.60 27.16 33.09
C ALA A 136 20.50 26.44 31.74
N GLN A 137 19.52 25.56 31.61
CA GLN A 137 19.11 24.97 30.33
C GLN A 137 17.68 25.38 30.01
N ILE A 138 17.44 25.74 28.74
CA ILE A 138 16.15 26.17 28.24
C ILE A 138 15.57 25.04 27.41
N PHE A 139 14.34 24.66 27.74
CA PHE A 139 13.61 23.60 27.07
C PHE A 139 12.30 24.11 26.50
N GLN A 140 11.95 23.65 25.31
CA GLN A 140 10.63 23.82 24.71
C GLN A 140 9.70 22.71 25.23
N VAL A 141 8.61 23.10 25.87
CA VAL A 141 7.61 22.15 26.43
C VAL A 141 6.82 21.53 25.29
N TYR A 142 6.70 20.21 25.31
CA TYR A 142 5.76 19.52 24.43
C TYR A 142 4.34 19.79 24.94
N GLN A 143 3.55 20.48 24.15
CA GLN A 143 2.11 20.45 24.36
C GLN A 143 1.66 19.03 24.01
N HIS A 144 1.07 18.33 24.98
CA HIS A 144 0.30 17.14 24.64
C HIS A 144 -0.81 17.61 23.68
N ALA A 145 -0.63 17.38 22.39
CA ALA A 145 -1.73 17.36 21.44
C ALA A 145 -2.60 16.16 21.83
N ALA A 146 -3.45 16.34 22.83
CA ALA A 146 -4.53 15.41 23.13
C ALA A 146 -5.62 15.58 22.06
N THR A 147 -5.26 15.55 20.79
CA THR A 147 -6.17 15.09 19.74
C THR A 147 -6.25 13.58 19.88
N VAL A 148 -7.02 13.10 20.87
CA VAL A 148 -7.67 11.81 20.71
C VAL A 148 -8.77 12.06 19.69
N SER A 149 -8.41 11.97 18.41
CA SER A 149 -9.42 11.97 17.35
C SER A 149 -10.19 10.67 17.51
N ASP A 150 -11.33 10.73 18.20
CA ASP A 150 -12.24 9.61 18.26
C ASP A 150 -12.76 9.39 16.84
N SER A 151 -12.18 8.40 16.16
CA SER A 151 -12.35 8.20 14.74
C SER A 151 -13.33 7.07 14.53
N VAL A 152 -14.54 7.40 14.07
CA VAL A 152 -15.54 6.41 13.68
C VAL A 152 -15.46 6.22 12.18
N ILE A 153 -15.11 5.01 11.74
CA ILE A 153 -15.21 4.63 10.33
C ILE A 153 -16.69 4.49 9.99
N LYS A 154 -17.23 5.42 9.19
CA LYS A 154 -18.66 5.44 8.82
C LYS A 154 -19.02 4.46 7.71
N ASP A 155 -18.07 4.13 6.84
CA ASP A 155 -18.29 3.19 5.75
C ASP A 155 -17.21 2.12 5.77
N THR A 156 -17.61 0.89 6.11
CA THR A 156 -16.71 -0.27 6.13
C THR A 156 -16.88 -1.13 4.90
N LYS A 157 -17.62 -0.73 3.87
CA LYS A 157 -17.84 -1.57 2.70
C LYS A 157 -16.55 -1.64 1.86
N PRO A 158 -16.07 -2.86 1.52
CA PRO A 158 -16.69 -4.18 1.71
C PRO A 158 -16.28 -4.88 3.02
N THR A 159 -15.27 -4.36 3.72
CA THR A 159 -14.60 -4.91 4.92
C THR A 159 -15.42 -5.00 6.22
N THR A 160 -16.75 -5.15 6.17
CA THR A 160 -17.53 -5.49 7.36
C THR A 160 -17.11 -6.88 7.83
N GLY A 161 -16.27 -6.95 8.87
CA GLY A 161 -15.70 -8.22 9.36
C GLY A 161 -14.22 -8.47 9.03
N CYS A 162 -13.51 -7.52 8.42
CA CYS A 162 -12.07 -7.66 8.20
C CYS A 162 -11.32 -7.76 9.55
N ALA A 163 -10.87 -8.97 9.89
CA ALA A 163 -10.11 -9.22 11.11
C ALA A 163 -8.86 -8.31 11.17
N LYS A 164 -8.13 -8.16 10.06
CA LYS A 164 -6.95 -7.28 9.96
C LYS A 164 -7.25 -5.82 10.31
N LEU A 165 -8.39 -5.27 9.86
CA LEU A 165 -8.84 -3.93 10.23
C LEU A 165 -9.16 -3.84 11.74
N LYS A 166 -9.87 -4.82 12.28
CA LYS A 166 -10.16 -4.90 13.72
C LYS A 166 -8.89 -5.02 14.57
N LEU A 167 -7.89 -5.77 14.11
CA LEU A 167 -6.58 -5.90 14.75
C LEU A 167 -5.79 -4.58 14.71
N SER A 168 -5.80 -3.88 13.57
CA SER A 168 -5.11 -2.59 13.40
C SER A 168 -5.69 -1.49 14.30
N LEU A 169 -7.01 -1.54 14.54
CA LEU A 169 -7.71 -0.63 15.43
C LEU A 169 -7.68 -1.10 16.89
N MET A 170 -6.94 -2.16 17.21
CA MET A 170 -6.91 -2.81 18.54
C MET A 170 -8.29 -3.22 19.08
N ARG A 171 -9.30 -3.35 18.21
CA ARG A 171 -10.68 -3.77 18.56
C ARG A 171 -10.83 -5.28 18.65
N GLN A 172 -9.84 -6.03 18.21
CA GLN A 172 -9.76 -7.49 18.31
C GLN A 172 -8.37 -7.87 18.82
N ARG A 173 -8.29 -8.84 19.74
CA ARG A 173 -7.00 -9.42 20.14
C ARG A 173 -6.48 -10.30 19.00
N PRO A 174 -5.19 -10.22 18.65
CA PRO A 174 -4.64 -11.05 17.59
C PRO A 174 -4.61 -12.52 18.01
N ALA A 175 -4.89 -13.40 17.07
CA ALA A 175 -4.81 -14.86 17.29
C ALA A 175 -3.38 -15.31 17.64
N PHE A 176 -2.37 -14.54 17.21
CA PHE A 176 -0.97 -14.74 17.54
C PHE A 176 -0.38 -13.41 18.06
N PRO A 177 0.59 -13.44 19.00
CA PRO A 177 1.24 -12.21 19.45
C PRO A 177 1.80 -11.41 18.27
N ILE A 178 1.37 -10.15 18.15
CA ILE A 178 1.96 -9.22 17.18
C ILE A 178 3.29 -8.76 17.77
N GLN A 179 4.38 -8.94 17.01
CA GLN A 179 5.67 -8.39 17.40
C GLN A 179 5.64 -6.89 17.21
N VAL A 180 5.60 -6.17 18.32
CA VAL A 180 5.68 -4.70 18.39
C VAL A 180 7.09 -4.20 18.69
N ALA A 181 8.03 -5.12 18.96
CA ALA A 181 9.42 -4.82 19.25
C ALA A 181 10.33 -5.85 18.57
N PRO A 182 11.57 -5.45 18.21
CA PRO A 182 12.57 -6.39 17.71
C PRO A 182 12.81 -7.53 18.70
N SER A 183 12.98 -8.74 18.18
CA SER A 183 13.24 -9.91 19.00
C SER A 183 14.00 -10.98 18.21
N TYR A 184 14.70 -11.87 18.91
CA TYR A 184 15.38 -13.01 18.32
C TYR A 184 15.01 -14.30 19.06
N LEU A 185 15.19 -15.44 18.42
CA LEU A 185 14.91 -16.74 19.01
C LEU A 185 16.14 -17.27 19.76
N LYS A 186 15.99 -17.57 21.05
CA LYS A 186 17.01 -18.19 21.90
C LYS A 186 16.39 -19.39 22.60
N GLN A 187 16.92 -20.60 22.35
CA GLN A 187 16.44 -21.83 22.98
C GLN A 187 14.92 -22.05 22.86
N GLY A 188 14.35 -21.77 21.68
CA GLY A 188 12.92 -21.91 21.43
C GLY A 188 12.04 -20.79 22.02
N GLN A 189 12.61 -19.82 22.74
CA GLN A 189 11.89 -18.68 23.28
C GLN A 189 12.33 -17.38 22.58
N ARG A 190 11.37 -16.49 22.30
CA ARG A 190 11.68 -15.16 21.77
C ARG A 190 12.13 -14.23 22.90
N GLN A 191 13.27 -13.59 22.71
CA GLN A 191 13.77 -12.54 23.59
C GLN A 191 13.63 -11.19 22.90
N VAL A 192 12.93 -10.26 23.54
CA VAL A 192 12.80 -8.87 23.08
C VAL A 192 14.13 -8.16 23.29
N ILE A 193 14.52 -7.34 22.32
CA ILE A 193 15.70 -6.48 22.37
C ILE A 193 15.31 -5.05 21.99
N ASP A 194 16.08 -4.07 22.44
CA ASP A 194 15.87 -2.68 22.03
C ASP A 194 16.27 -2.47 20.56
N TYR A 195 15.74 -1.40 19.95
CA TYR A 195 15.97 -1.08 18.55
C TYR A 195 17.43 -0.84 18.21
N HIS A 196 18.20 -0.20 19.09
CA HIS A 196 19.61 0.10 18.83
C HIS A 196 20.42 -1.21 18.76
N THR A 197 20.21 -2.11 19.72
CA THR A 197 20.80 -3.46 19.71
C THR A 197 20.37 -4.25 18.48
N ALA A 198 19.09 -4.18 18.10
CA ALA A 198 18.57 -4.89 16.94
C ALA A 198 19.21 -4.42 15.62
N ILE A 199 19.32 -3.10 15.42
CA ILE A 199 19.94 -2.51 14.23
C ILE A 199 21.41 -2.92 14.15
N LYS A 200 22.14 -2.85 15.27
CA LYS A 200 23.55 -3.26 15.33
C LYS A 200 23.71 -4.74 14.96
N GLN A 201 22.95 -5.64 15.59
CA GLN A 201 23.01 -7.08 15.29
C GLN A 201 22.65 -7.37 13.83
N PHE A 202 21.63 -6.69 13.30
CA PHE A 202 21.23 -6.82 11.90
C PHE A 202 22.35 -6.37 10.95
N ALA A 203 22.97 -5.22 11.21
CA ALA A 203 24.10 -4.71 10.42
C ALA A 203 25.29 -5.67 10.46
N ASP A 204 25.66 -6.17 11.65
CA ASP A 204 26.76 -7.13 11.82
C ASP A 204 26.51 -8.41 11.01
N LEU A 205 25.27 -8.95 11.04
CA LEU A 205 24.88 -10.12 10.26
C LEU A 205 24.95 -9.86 8.76
N LEU A 206 24.44 -8.71 8.29
CA LEU A 206 24.49 -8.35 6.88
C LEU A 206 25.93 -8.25 6.36
N LEU A 207 26.81 -7.60 7.12
CA LEU A 207 28.22 -7.44 6.78
C LEU A 207 28.97 -8.77 6.80
N ALA A 208 28.70 -9.65 7.79
CA ALA A 208 29.30 -10.98 7.87
C ALA A 208 28.88 -11.90 6.70
N HIS A 209 27.73 -11.64 6.09
CA HIS A 209 27.22 -12.38 4.94
C HIS A 209 27.45 -11.67 3.60
N ARG A 210 28.24 -10.58 3.58
CA ARG A 210 28.69 -9.91 2.37
C ARG A 210 29.73 -10.77 1.65
N GLY A 211 29.58 -10.97 0.34
CA GLY A 211 30.54 -11.71 -0.46
C GLY A 211 30.03 -12.02 -1.88
N PRO A 212 30.87 -12.62 -2.74
CA PRO A 212 30.55 -12.88 -4.15
C PRO A 212 29.40 -13.89 -4.35
N LYS A 213 29.03 -14.62 -3.30
CA LYS A 213 27.83 -15.47 -3.23
C LYS A 213 26.91 -14.88 -2.17
N THR A 214 26.21 -13.80 -2.49
CA THR A 214 25.29 -13.11 -1.58
C THR A 214 24.29 -14.09 -0.96
N LYS A 215 24.36 -14.31 0.36
CA LYS A 215 23.46 -15.20 1.11
C LYS A 215 22.26 -14.48 1.72
N THR A 216 22.16 -13.17 1.49
CA THR A 216 21.08 -12.33 2.01
C THR A 216 19.97 -12.23 0.99
N LEU A 217 18.73 -12.42 1.44
CA LEU A 217 17.49 -12.16 0.70
C LEU A 217 16.74 -11.04 1.42
N ILE A 218 16.33 -10.01 0.68
CA ILE A 218 15.40 -9.01 1.17
C ILE A 218 14.05 -9.27 0.49
N TYR A 219 13.03 -9.55 1.30
CA TYR A 219 11.67 -9.77 0.84
C TYR A 219 10.79 -8.59 1.28
N ALA A 220 10.54 -7.69 0.34
CA ALA A 220 9.78 -6.45 0.52
C ALA A 220 8.27 -6.68 0.36
N CYS A 221 7.52 -5.61 0.61
CA CYS A 221 6.07 -5.61 0.52
C CYS A 221 5.61 -4.41 -0.31
N GLY A 222 4.73 -4.61 -1.30
CA GLY A 222 4.11 -3.53 -2.07
C GLY A 222 3.16 -2.62 -1.26
N GLN A 223 3.06 -2.81 0.05
CA GLN A 223 2.27 -1.98 0.97
C GLN A 223 3.12 -0.93 1.71
N VAL A 224 4.44 -0.92 1.52
CA VAL A 224 5.28 0.18 1.99
C VAL A 224 5.32 1.30 0.96
N ASP A 225 5.58 2.52 1.41
CA ASP A 225 5.64 3.67 0.52
C ASP A 225 6.83 3.59 -0.45
N TYR A 226 6.73 4.34 -1.54
CA TYR A 226 7.74 4.35 -2.60
C TYR A 226 9.12 4.78 -2.10
N PHE A 227 9.19 5.74 -1.17
CA PHE A 227 10.46 6.21 -0.62
C PHE A 227 11.13 5.15 0.23
N THR A 228 10.35 4.38 1.01
CA THR A 228 10.86 3.21 1.74
C THR A 228 11.44 2.17 0.80
N ILE A 229 10.74 1.83 -0.29
CA ILE A 229 11.24 0.89 -1.31
C ILE A 229 12.55 1.41 -1.92
N PHE A 230 12.59 2.68 -2.32
CA PHE A 230 13.78 3.32 -2.87
C PHE A 230 14.96 3.29 -1.89
N ALA A 231 14.73 3.68 -0.63
CA ALA A 231 15.76 3.69 0.41
C ALA A 231 16.29 2.28 0.68
N MET A 232 15.41 1.27 0.75
CA MET A 232 15.82 -0.13 0.90
C MET A 232 16.67 -0.58 -0.29
N GLN A 233 16.22 -0.31 -1.52
CA GLN A 233 16.97 -0.66 -2.72
C GLN A 233 18.34 -0.03 -2.71
N GLU A 234 18.46 1.28 -2.45
CA GLU A 234 19.74 1.96 -2.45
C GLU A 234 20.69 1.45 -1.35
N VAL A 235 20.23 1.34 -0.11
CA VAL A 235 21.06 0.86 1.01
C VAL A 235 21.55 -0.57 0.75
N PHE A 236 20.66 -1.49 0.41
CA PHE A 236 21.05 -2.88 0.20
C PHE A 236 21.86 -3.07 -1.09
N ARG A 237 21.60 -2.26 -2.13
CA ARG A 237 22.39 -2.24 -3.36
C ARG A 237 23.83 -1.80 -3.09
N LEU A 238 24.04 -0.77 -2.25
CA LEU A 238 25.38 -0.34 -1.82
C LEU A 238 26.12 -1.40 -1.01
N LEU A 239 25.40 -2.19 -0.22
CA LEU A 239 25.96 -3.34 0.50
C LEU A 239 26.31 -4.54 -0.41
N GLY A 240 25.99 -4.45 -1.71
CA GLY A 240 26.23 -5.51 -2.69
C GLY A 240 25.16 -6.60 -2.70
N ILE A 241 24.03 -6.38 -2.03
CA ILE A 241 22.90 -7.30 -2.04
C ILE A 241 22.09 -7.05 -3.32
N ARG A 242 21.79 -8.13 -4.04
CA ARG A 242 21.02 -8.11 -5.29
C ARG A 242 19.77 -8.98 -5.25
N ASN A 243 19.67 -9.89 -4.27
CA ASN A 243 18.49 -10.71 -4.05
C ASN A 243 17.43 -9.90 -3.29
N ILE A 244 16.82 -8.93 -3.98
CA ILE A 244 15.74 -8.10 -3.46
C ILE A 244 14.49 -8.44 -4.29
N THR A 245 13.45 -8.90 -3.61
CA THR A 245 12.18 -9.36 -4.16
C THR A 245 11.05 -8.85 -3.27
N GLY A 246 9.79 -9.04 -3.64
CA GLY A 246 8.67 -8.81 -2.74
C GLY A 246 7.41 -9.55 -3.13
N ASN A 247 6.36 -9.36 -2.34
CA ASN A 247 5.06 -10.01 -2.56
C ASN A 247 4.41 -9.73 -3.92
N ALA A 248 4.84 -8.69 -4.64
CA ALA A 248 4.41 -8.42 -6.01
C ALA A 248 4.73 -9.56 -6.99
N GLU A 249 5.79 -10.35 -6.72
CA GLU A 249 6.13 -11.54 -7.52
C GLU A 249 5.00 -12.57 -7.55
N HIS A 250 4.19 -12.64 -6.49
CA HIS A 250 3.08 -13.58 -6.40
C HIS A 250 1.76 -13.01 -6.91
N CYS A 251 1.75 -11.79 -7.44
CA CYS A 251 0.50 -11.12 -7.83
C CYS A 251 0.60 -10.45 -9.20
N LEU A 252 1.46 -9.43 -9.31
CA LEU A 252 1.46 -8.52 -10.45
C LEU A 252 2.54 -8.84 -11.47
N ASN A 253 3.52 -9.68 -11.14
CA ASN A 253 4.69 -9.90 -11.99
C ASN A 253 4.35 -10.42 -13.39
N ALA A 254 3.44 -11.41 -13.50
CA ALA A 254 2.99 -11.88 -14.81
C ALA A 254 2.29 -10.77 -15.62
N GLY A 255 1.53 -9.91 -14.93
CA GLY A 255 0.91 -8.70 -15.49
C GLY A 255 1.95 -7.73 -16.06
N ALA A 256 2.92 -7.37 -15.23
CA ALA A 256 3.98 -6.43 -15.58
C ALA A 256 4.84 -6.94 -16.74
N VAL A 257 5.30 -8.19 -16.67
CA VAL A 257 6.15 -8.81 -17.70
C VAL A 257 5.39 -8.91 -19.03
N HIS A 258 4.11 -9.28 -19.05
CA HIS A 258 3.39 -9.34 -20.32
C HIS A 258 3.25 -7.94 -20.95
N ASN A 259 2.99 -6.89 -20.15
CA ASN A 259 2.86 -5.54 -20.70
C ASN A 259 4.23 -5.05 -21.21
N GLU A 260 5.30 -5.34 -20.48
CA GLU A 260 6.66 -4.99 -20.87
C GLU A 260 7.04 -5.69 -22.18
N VAL A 261 6.75 -6.99 -22.32
CA VAL A 261 7.00 -7.75 -23.55
C VAL A 261 6.19 -7.21 -24.73
N LEU A 262 4.93 -6.84 -24.50
CA LEU A 262 4.05 -6.37 -25.58
C LEU A 262 4.32 -4.92 -25.99
N THR A 263 4.76 -4.06 -25.07
CA THR A 263 4.71 -2.60 -25.27
C THR A 263 5.92 -1.83 -24.77
N GLY A 264 6.85 -2.49 -24.09
CA GLY A 264 8.01 -1.87 -23.47
C GLY A 264 7.73 -1.14 -22.15
N GLN A 265 6.50 -1.23 -21.60
CA GLN A 265 6.17 -0.67 -20.28
C GLN A 265 5.42 -1.68 -19.41
N GLU A 266 5.69 -1.69 -18.10
CA GLU A 266 5.06 -2.63 -17.16
C GLU A 266 3.59 -2.28 -16.83
N GLY A 267 3.25 -0.99 -16.91
CA GLY A 267 1.99 -0.43 -16.41
C GLY A 267 0.81 -0.46 -17.39
N PRO A 268 -0.42 -0.25 -16.91
CA PRO A 268 -1.61 -0.15 -17.76
C PRO A 268 -1.63 1.13 -18.60
N PHE A 269 -2.19 1.06 -19.80
CA PHE A 269 -2.36 2.20 -20.73
C PHE A 269 -3.54 3.12 -20.37
N LEU A 270 -4.44 2.65 -19.50
CA LEU A 270 -5.70 3.30 -19.20
C LEU A 270 -5.78 3.62 -17.71
N THR A 271 -6.27 4.81 -17.42
CA THR A 271 -6.71 5.18 -16.07
C THR A 271 -8.03 4.51 -15.72
N THR A 272 -8.33 4.36 -14.43
CA THR A 272 -9.65 3.93 -13.96
C THR A 272 -10.79 4.76 -14.55
N LYS A 273 -10.57 6.07 -14.71
CA LYS A 273 -11.54 6.98 -15.32
C LYS A 273 -11.83 6.59 -16.78
N GLN A 274 -10.77 6.44 -17.59
CA GLN A 274 -10.90 6.01 -18.98
C GLN A 274 -11.53 4.62 -19.11
N GLY A 275 -11.27 3.72 -18.15
CA GLY A 275 -11.85 2.37 -18.15
C GLY A 275 -13.32 2.31 -17.72
N THR A 276 -13.81 3.26 -16.92
CA THR A 276 -15.16 3.20 -16.33
C THR A 276 -16.15 4.19 -16.94
N GLU A 277 -15.67 5.28 -17.53
CA GLU A 277 -16.50 6.34 -18.13
C GLU A 277 -16.58 6.23 -19.65
N GLY A 278 -17.57 6.89 -20.27
CA GLY A 278 -17.75 6.92 -21.73
C GLY A 278 -18.76 5.88 -22.25
N PRO A 279 -19.25 6.06 -23.49
CA PRO A 279 -20.26 5.18 -24.10
C PRO A 279 -19.67 3.84 -24.58
N ASN A 280 -20.55 2.89 -24.90
CA ASN A 280 -20.22 1.65 -25.62
C ASN A 280 -19.10 0.81 -25.00
N ARG A 281 -18.99 0.81 -23.67
CA ARG A 281 -18.00 0.02 -22.95
C ARG A 281 -18.43 -1.43 -22.89
N PHE A 282 -17.57 -2.31 -23.39
CA PHE A 282 -17.75 -3.76 -23.27
C PHE A 282 -16.68 -4.33 -22.37
N TYR A 283 -17.07 -4.88 -21.22
CA TYR A 283 -16.15 -5.34 -20.20
C TYR A 283 -15.88 -6.83 -20.30
N ILE A 284 -14.60 -7.21 -20.22
CA ILE A 284 -14.17 -8.60 -20.10
C ILE A 284 -13.44 -8.72 -18.77
N PHE A 285 -14.07 -9.37 -17.79
CA PHE A 285 -13.49 -9.60 -16.48
C PHE A 285 -12.84 -10.99 -16.45
N ASN A 286 -11.52 -11.03 -16.42
CA ASN A 286 -10.74 -12.26 -16.48
C ASN A 286 -10.26 -12.65 -15.08
N GLY A 287 -10.99 -13.57 -14.42
CA GLY A 287 -10.72 -14.04 -13.05
C GLY A 287 -10.83 -12.96 -11.98
N TRP A 288 -11.56 -11.88 -12.27
CA TRP A 288 -11.60 -10.69 -11.41
C TRP A 288 -12.82 -10.70 -10.49
N ASN A 289 -12.59 -11.05 -9.23
CA ASN A 289 -13.58 -10.86 -8.17
C ASN A 289 -13.58 -9.39 -7.68
N GLY A 290 -13.93 -8.47 -8.56
CA GLY A 290 -13.90 -7.03 -8.33
C GLY A 290 -14.79 -6.56 -7.18
N PHE A 291 -15.92 -7.22 -6.92
CA PHE A 291 -16.80 -6.90 -5.80
C PHE A 291 -16.09 -6.98 -4.44
N ILE A 292 -15.14 -7.92 -4.30
CA ILE A 292 -14.35 -8.11 -3.07
C ILE A 292 -13.02 -7.38 -3.14
N THR A 293 -12.30 -7.50 -4.26
CA THR A 293 -10.91 -7.06 -4.37
C THR A 293 -10.77 -5.58 -4.77
N HIS A 294 -11.69 -5.06 -5.58
CA HIS A 294 -11.68 -3.67 -6.08
C HIS A 294 -13.08 -3.02 -6.04
N PRO A 295 -13.72 -2.96 -4.86
CA PRO A 295 -15.14 -2.64 -4.72
C PRO A 295 -15.55 -1.26 -5.28
N PRO A 296 -14.77 -0.17 -5.11
CA PRO A 296 -15.12 1.11 -5.70
C PRO A 296 -15.23 1.06 -7.22
N VAL A 297 -14.27 0.43 -7.89
CA VAL A 297 -14.24 0.29 -9.36
C VAL A 297 -15.37 -0.61 -9.83
N PHE A 298 -15.54 -1.76 -9.20
CA PHE A 298 -16.64 -2.68 -9.52
C PHE A 298 -18.01 -2.01 -9.33
N SER A 299 -18.18 -1.22 -8.26
CA SER A 299 -19.43 -0.48 -8.01
C SER A 299 -19.72 0.56 -9.09
N LEU A 300 -18.70 1.29 -9.57
CA LEU A 300 -18.85 2.25 -10.66
C LEU A 300 -19.33 1.55 -11.94
N ILE A 301 -18.68 0.45 -12.33
CA ILE A 301 -19.06 -0.32 -13.52
C ILE A 301 -20.46 -0.93 -13.34
N ASN A 302 -20.74 -1.51 -12.18
CA ASN A 302 -22.03 -2.14 -11.88
C ASN A 302 -23.19 -1.14 -11.74
N LYS A 303 -22.95 0.17 -11.65
CA LYS A 303 -24.03 1.19 -11.67
C LYS A 303 -24.43 1.63 -13.08
N ARG A 304 -23.64 1.29 -14.10
CA ARG A 304 -23.93 1.65 -15.48
C ARG A 304 -25.26 1.04 -15.95
N SER A 305 -26.13 1.85 -16.52
CA SER A 305 -27.40 1.38 -17.12
C SER A 305 -27.18 0.60 -18.41
N ASP A 306 -26.09 0.91 -19.11
CA ASP A 306 -25.66 0.29 -20.37
C ASP A 306 -24.58 -0.79 -20.16
N LEU A 307 -24.52 -1.39 -18.97
CA LEU A 307 -23.49 -2.39 -18.67
C LEU A 307 -23.60 -3.58 -19.64
N ASP A 308 -22.53 -3.81 -20.42
CA ASP A 308 -22.34 -5.00 -21.23
C ASP A 308 -21.02 -5.65 -20.82
N ALA A 309 -21.08 -6.87 -20.28
CA ALA A 309 -19.92 -7.52 -19.68
C ALA A 309 -19.99 -9.04 -19.75
N TYR A 310 -18.82 -9.66 -19.83
CA TYR A 310 -18.59 -11.07 -19.51
C TYR A 310 -17.66 -11.19 -18.30
N LEU A 311 -17.95 -12.16 -17.44
CA LEU A 311 -17.01 -12.61 -16.41
C LEU A 311 -16.57 -14.03 -16.73
N ILE A 312 -15.27 -14.21 -16.92
CA ILE A 312 -14.61 -15.49 -17.14
C ILE A 312 -13.93 -15.89 -15.84
N ASP A 313 -14.25 -17.06 -15.30
CA ASP A 313 -13.76 -17.49 -13.98
C ASP A 313 -13.65 -19.02 -13.92
N VAL A 314 -12.94 -19.56 -12.93
CA VAL A 314 -12.87 -21.00 -12.67
C VAL A 314 -13.91 -21.47 -11.64
N MET A 315 -14.54 -20.52 -10.95
CA MET A 315 -15.58 -20.77 -9.95
C MET A 315 -16.59 -19.62 -9.87
N VAL A 316 -17.74 -19.86 -9.25
CA VAL A 316 -18.77 -18.83 -9.05
C VAL A 316 -18.39 -17.91 -7.88
N THR A 317 -17.74 -16.79 -8.21
CA THR A 317 -17.35 -15.74 -7.25
C THR A 317 -18.51 -14.81 -6.88
N GLU A 318 -18.33 -13.94 -5.88
CA GLU A 318 -19.33 -12.93 -5.51
C GLU A 318 -19.62 -11.97 -6.66
N SER A 319 -18.58 -11.57 -7.40
CA SER A 319 -18.73 -10.76 -8.61
C SER A 319 -19.58 -11.48 -9.67
N ALA A 320 -19.38 -12.80 -9.85
CA ALA A 320 -20.20 -13.62 -10.74
C ALA A 320 -21.68 -13.60 -10.34
N LYS A 321 -21.98 -13.75 -9.04
CA LYS A 321 -23.36 -13.71 -8.53
C LYS A 321 -24.03 -12.37 -8.82
N VAL A 322 -23.33 -11.26 -8.54
CA VAL A 322 -23.85 -9.91 -8.79
C VAL A 322 -24.12 -9.69 -10.29
N LEU A 323 -23.20 -10.06 -11.16
CA LEU A 323 -23.33 -9.89 -12.60
C LEU A 323 -24.39 -10.81 -13.21
N ALA A 324 -24.51 -12.05 -12.73
CA ALA A 324 -25.53 -12.99 -13.18
C ALA A 324 -26.94 -12.46 -12.88
N THR A 325 -27.15 -11.85 -11.71
CA THR A 325 -28.43 -11.21 -11.36
C THR A 325 -28.71 -9.97 -12.21
N LYS A 326 -27.68 -9.17 -12.51
CA LYS A 326 -27.86 -7.90 -13.24
C LYS A 326 -28.04 -8.10 -14.75
N LEU A 327 -27.25 -9.00 -15.35
CA LEU A 327 -27.21 -9.18 -16.80
C LEU A 327 -27.90 -10.47 -17.21
N SER A 328 -27.30 -11.61 -16.85
CA SER A 328 -27.81 -12.97 -17.06
C SER A 328 -26.74 -13.97 -16.60
N PRO A 329 -27.11 -15.18 -16.12
CA PRO A 329 -26.18 -16.28 -15.93
C PRO A 329 -25.36 -16.63 -17.20
N GLU A 330 -25.88 -16.35 -18.39
CA GLU A 330 -25.18 -16.58 -19.67
C GLU A 330 -23.98 -15.65 -19.89
N ARG A 331 -23.84 -14.60 -19.09
CA ARG A 331 -22.66 -13.71 -19.09
C ARG A 331 -21.52 -14.22 -18.19
N ILE A 332 -21.71 -15.35 -17.52
CA ILE A 332 -20.71 -15.96 -16.64
C ILE A 332 -20.15 -17.21 -17.32
N LEU A 333 -18.90 -17.14 -17.74
CA LEU A 333 -18.18 -18.20 -18.44
C LEU A 333 -17.27 -18.93 -17.46
N LEU A 334 -17.67 -20.13 -17.05
CA LEU A 334 -16.83 -20.98 -16.20
C LEU A 334 -15.91 -21.84 -17.07
N VAL A 335 -14.61 -21.80 -16.79
CA VAL A 335 -13.57 -22.54 -17.53
C VAL A 335 -12.73 -23.39 -16.58
N LYS A 336 -12.05 -24.40 -17.12
CA LYS A 336 -11.03 -25.16 -16.37
C LYS A 336 -9.84 -24.26 -16.01
N PRO A 337 -9.20 -24.45 -14.85
CA PRO A 337 -7.92 -23.85 -14.50
C PRO A 337 -6.89 -23.88 -15.64
N GLY A 338 -6.21 -22.75 -15.87
CA GLY A 338 -5.13 -22.62 -16.88
C GLY A 338 -5.56 -22.74 -18.34
N SER A 339 -6.87 -22.76 -18.63
CA SER A 339 -7.39 -22.91 -19.99
C SER A 339 -7.81 -21.60 -20.67
N ASP A 340 -7.67 -20.46 -19.98
CA ASP A 340 -7.98 -19.13 -20.49
C ASP A 340 -7.19 -18.70 -21.74
N PRO A 341 -5.92 -19.12 -21.97
CA PRO A 341 -5.27 -18.82 -23.25
C PRO A 341 -5.96 -19.49 -24.44
N HIS A 342 -6.58 -20.66 -24.23
CA HIS A 342 -7.35 -21.32 -25.29
C HIS A 342 -8.63 -20.54 -25.61
N LEU A 343 -9.30 -19.99 -24.60
CA LEU A 343 -10.46 -19.12 -24.79
C LEU A 343 -10.08 -17.88 -25.61
N ALA A 344 -8.97 -17.22 -25.27
CA ALA A 344 -8.48 -16.05 -26.01
C ALA A 344 -8.16 -16.41 -27.48
N LEU A 345 -7.51 -17.55 -27.72
CA LEU A 345 -7.22 -18.02 -29.08
C LEU A 345 -8.49 -18.41 -29.86
N ALA A 346 -9.54 -18.90 -29.21
CA ALA A 346 -10.81 -19.18 -29.86
C ALA A 346 -11.58 -17.91 -30.25
N ILE A 347 -11.53 -16.87 -29.41
CA ILE A 347 -12.06 -15.55 -29.74
C ILE A 347 -11.30 -14.97 -30.93
N ALA A 348 -9.97 -15.06 -30.92
CA ALA A 348 -9.14 -14.63 -32.04
C ALA A 348 -9.42 -15.41 -33.33
N HIS A 349 -9.58 -16.74 -33.23
CA HIS A 349 -9.99 -17.59 -34.35
C HIS A 349 -11.29 -17.09 -34.98
N GLU A 350 -12.31 -16.85 -34.16
CA GLU A 350 -13.62 -16.38 -34.63
C GLU A 350 -13.50 -15.00 -35.29
N ILE A 351 -12.73 -14.06 -34.73
CA ILE A 351 -12.48 -12.75 -35.35
C ILE A 351 -11.78 -12.93 -36.71
N LEU A 352 -10.71 -13.72 -36.77
CA LEU A 352 -9.89 -13.88 -37.97
C LEU A 352 -10.58 -14.65 -39.10
N THR A 353 -11.65 -15.40 -38.79
CA THR A 353 -12.40 -16.22 -39.75
C THR A 353 -13.75 -15.60 -40.13
N GLN A 354 -14.53 -15.12 -39.15
CA GLN A 354 -15.86 -14.56 -39.38
C GLN A 354 -15.88 -13.04 -39.55
N TYR A 355 -14.88 -12.35 -38.98
CA TYR A 355 -14.81 -10.88 -39.00
C TYR A 355 -13.43 -10.36 -39.47
N PRO A 356 -12.83 -10.90 -40.55
CA PRO A 356 -11.47 -10.52 -40.96
C PRO A 356 -11.33 -9.02 -41.26
N GLN A 357 -12.41 -8.35 -41.68
CA GLN A 357 -12.46 -6.91 -41.92
C GLN A 357 -12.31 -6.05 -40.66
N ALA A 358 -12.51 -6.62 -39.47
CA ALA A 358 -12.35 -5.90 -38.21
C ALA A 358 -10.88 -5.71 -37.81
N VAL A 359 -9.95 -6.43 -38.46
CA VAL A 359 -8.52 -6.26 -38.24
C VAL A 359 -8.04 -4.98 -38.93
N GLU A 360 -7.71 -3.95 -38.14
CA GLU A 360 -7.19 -2.67 -38.64
C GLU A 360 -5.76 -2.83 -39.18
N GLN A 361 -5.65 -3.00 -40.49
CA GLN A 361 -4.37 -3.25 -41.16
C GLN A 361 -3.36 -2.11 -40.96
N ARG A 362 -3.81 -0.86 -40.84
CA ARG A 362 -2.89 0.27 -40.59
C ARG A 362 -2.21 0.13 -39.23
N PHE A 363 -2.94 -0.37 -38.23
CA PHE A 363 -2.37 -0.59 -36.90
C PHE A 363 -1.30 -1.68 -36.95
N VAL A 364 -1.58 -2.82 -37.59
CA VAL A 364 -0.62 -3.92 -37.74
C VAL A 364 0.65 -3.44 -38.45
N GLN A 365 0.51 -2.70 -39.55
CA GLN A 365 1.65 -2.20 -40.33
C GLN A 365 2.50 -1.17 -39.58
N GLN A 366 1.91 -0.39 -38.68
CA GLN A 366 2.61 0.71 -37.99
C GLN A 366 3.15 0.30 -36.62
N PHE A 367 2.46 -0.59 -35.90
CA PHE A 367 2.68 -0.85 -34.48
C PHE A 367 2.88 -2.33 -34.15
N SER A 368 3.05 -3.19 -35.15
CA SER A 368 3.29 -4.62 -34.93
C SER A 368 4.37 -5.16 -35.86
N ASP A 369 5.05 -6.22 -35.42
CA ASP A 369 5.93 -7.00 -36.27
C ASP A 369 5.09 -7.90 -37.19
N SER A 370 5.26 -7.73 -38.50
CA SER A 370 4.41 -8.40 -39.50
C SER A 370 4.60 -9.92 -39.50
N ASP A 371 5.84 -10.39 -39.37
CA ASP A 371 6.16 -11.84 -39.35
C ASP A 371 5.57 -12.53 -38.11
N SER A 372 5.64 -11.86 -36.95
CA SER A 372 5.02 -12.33 -35.71
C SER A 372 3.50 -12.33 -35.80
N PHE A 373 2.90 -11.32 -36.44
CA PHE A 373 1.46 -11.27 -36.67
C PHE A 373 1.00 -12.40 -37.59
N ASP A 374 1.70 -12.65 -38.70
CA ASP A 374 1.38 -13.72 -39.63
C ASP A 374 1.47 -15.10 -38.95
N SER A 375 2.55 -15.32 -38.17
CA SER A 375 2.71 -16.52 -37.35
C SER A 375 1.56 -16.71 -36.35
N TYR A 376 1.15 -15.63 -35.68
CA TYR A 376 0.01 -15.63 -34.77
C TYR A 376 -1.31 -15.93 -35.50
N THR A 377 -1.58 -15.33 -36.67
CA THR A 377 -2.82 -15.57 -37.39
C THR A 377 -2.91 -17.01 -37.90
N GLN A 378 -1.80 -17.59 -38.38
CA GLN A 378 -1.72 -18.99 -38.77
C GLN A 378 -2.02 -19.90 -37.57
N LEU A 379 -1.44 -19.61 -36.41
CA LEU A 379 -1.70 -20.32 -35.17
C LEU A 379 -3.17 -20.23 -34.77
N ALA A 380 -3.73 -19.03 -34.66
CA ALA A 380 -5.09 -18.79 -34.19
C ALA A 380 -6.16 -19.35 -35.15
N ARG A 381 -5.94 -19.30 -36.47
CA ARG A 381 -6.86 -19.87 -37.48
C ARG A 381 -6.89 -21.40 -37.51
N SER A 382 -5.99 -22.09 -36.83
CA SER A 382 -6.00 -23.56 -36.81
C SER A 382 -7.28 -24.13 -36.20
N GLU A 383 -7.77 -25.26 -36.73
CA GLU A 383 -9.02 -25.91 -36.29
C GLU A 383 -9.02 -26.26 -34.80
N ARG A 384 -7.85 -26.54 -34.21
CA ARG A 384 -7.72 -26.81 -32.77
C ARG A 384 -8.14 -25.64 -31.88
N PHE A 385 -8.28 -24.44 -32.44
CA PHE A 385 -8.80 -23.25 -31.75
C PHE A 385 -10.17 -22.80 -32.28
N ALA A 386 -10.84 -23.61 -33.11
CA ALA A 386 -12.23 -23.34 -33.47
C ALA A 386 -13.11 -23.26 -32.20
N PRO A 387 -14.09 -22.33 -32.13
CA PRO A 387 -14.89 -22.12 -30.92
C PRO A 387 -15.53 -23.38 -30.35
N GLN A 388 -16.02 -24.27 -31.21
CA GLN A 388 -16.64 -25.54 -30.80
C GLN A 388 -15.66 -26.47 -30.07
N GLU A 389 -14.47 -26.66 -30.66
CA GLU A 389 -13.41 -27.50 -30.13
C GLU A 389 -12.88 -26.98 -28.79
N VAL A 390 -12.71 -25.66 -28.70
CA VAL A 390 -12.23 -25.02 -27.48
C VAL A 390 -13.29 -25.06 -26.39
N ALA A 391 -14.55 -24.73 -26.69
CA ALA A 391 -15.64 -24.78 -25.71
C ALA A 391 -15.77 -26.17 -25.07
N GLN A 392 -15.70 -27.24 -25.87
CA GLN A 392 -15.70 -28.62 -25.37
C GLN A 392 -14.48 -28.93 -24.48
N ARG A 393 -13.30 -28.43 -24.85
CA ARG A 393 -12.05 -28.67 -24.12
C ARG A 393 -12.01 -27.97 -22.77
N ILE A 394 -12.39 -26.69 -22.74
CA ILE A 394 -12.21 -25.82 -21.57
C ILE A 394 -13.40 -25.85 -20.61
N ALA A 395 -14.57 -26.34 -21.04
CA ALA A 395 -15.72 -26.47 -20.15
C ALA A 395 -15.38 -27.36 -18.94
N PRO A 396 -15.70 -26.92 -17.71
CA PRO A 396 -15.51 -27.77 -16.52
C PRO A 396 -16.43 -28.99 -16.56
N GLU A 397 -17.63 -28.85 -17.13
CA GLU A 397 -18.65 -29.90 -17.28
C GLU A 397 -19.40 -29.74 -18.62
N PRO A 398 -19.98 -30.82 -19.19
CA PRO A 398 -20.65 -30.78 -20.50
C PRO A 398 -21.75 -29.71 -20.62
N GLN A 399 -22.47 -29.44 -19.53
CA GLN A 399 -23.55 -28.44 -19.49
C GLN A 399 -23.09 -26.99 -19.73
N TYR A 400 -21.80 -26.69 -19.57
CA TYR A 400 -21.26 -25.35 -19.83
C TYR A 400 -20.77 -25.14 -21.27
N VAL A 401 -20.71 -26.19 -22.08
CA VAL A 401 -20.13 -26.12 -23.44
C VAL A 401 -20.88 -25.14 -24.32
N GLU A 402 -22.22 -25.21 -24.35
CA GLU A 402 -23.04 -24.31 -25.18
C GLU A 402 -22.88 -22.85 -24.75
N ARG A 403 -22.89 -22.59 -23.44
CA ARG A 403 -22.66 -21.24 -22.89
C ARG A 403 -21.30 -20.70 -23.29
N LEU A 404 -20.25 -21.51 -23.20
CA LEU A 404 -18.89 -21.12 -23.59
C LEU A 404 -18.80 -20.83 -25.09
N LEU A 405 -19.38 -21.69 -25.92
CA LEU A 405 -19.44 -21.48 -27.37
C LEU A 405 -20.12 -20.15 -27.73
N ASN A 406 -21.29 -19.91 -27.14
CA ASN A 406 -22.05 -18.68 -27.38
C ASN A 406 -21.28 -17.46 -26.85
N GLY A 407 -20.64 -17.58 -25.68
CA GLY A 407 -19.77 -16.54 -25.12
C GLY A 407 -18.59 -16.20 -26.03
N ILE A 408 -17.87 -17.20 -26.55
CA ILE A 408 -16.74 -16.99 -27.48
C ILE A 408 -17.21 -16.20 -28.71
N LYS A 409 -18.32 -16.62 -29.32
CA LYS A 409 -18.85 -15.99 -30.54
C LYS A 409 -19.35 -14.57 -30.29
N ASP A 410 -20.07 -14.34 -29.18
CA ASP A 410 -20.57 -13.00 -28.85
C ASP A 410 -19.42 -12.05 -28.49
N ILE A 411 -18.45 -12.50 -27.68
CA ILE A 411 -17.24 -11.70 -27.38
C ILE A 411 -16.52 -11.34 -28.68
N ALA A 412 -16.27 -12.30 -29.57
CA ALA A 412 -15.62 -12.05 -30.85
C ALA A 412 -16.38 -11.02 -31.70
N LYS A 413 -17.70 -11.16 -31.81
CA LYS A 413 -18.56 -10.21 -32.52
C LYS A 413 -18.49 -8.80 -31.91
N LYS A 414 -18.52 -8.71 -30.58
CA LYS A 414 -18.44 -7.43 -29.86
C LYS A 414 -17.11 -6.73 -30.09
N LEU A 415 -16.01 -7.48 -30.00
CA LEU A 415 -14.66 -6.99 -30.28
C LEU A 415 -14.47 -6.57 -31.74
N ALA A 416 -15.15 -7.25 -32.67
CA ALA A 416 -15.13 -6.91 -34.09
C ALA A 416 -16.01 -5.70 -34.47
N THR A 417 -16.85 -5.21 -33.55
CA THR A 417 -17.74 -4.07 -33.81
C THR A 417 -17.00 -2.76 -33.56
N ALA A 418 -16.89 -1.91 -34.59
CA ALA A 418 -16.07 -0.69 -34.56
C ALA A 418 -16.39 0.30 -33.43
N ASP A 419 -17.67 0.42 -33.06
CA ASP A 419 -18.12 1.36 -32.01
C ASP A 419 -17.98 0.80 -30.59
N THR A 420 -17.64 -0.48 -30.45
CA THR A 420 -17.40 -1.10 -29.14
C THR A 420 -16.04 -0.67 -28.61
N VAL A 421 -16.00 -0.23 -27.35
CA VAL A 421 -14.73 0.04 -26.67
C VAL A 421 -14.46 -1.04 -25.63
N PRO A 422 -13.58 -2.01 -25.94
CA PRO A 422 -13.31 -3.13 -25.05
C PRO A 422 -12.48 -2.69 -23.84
N ILE A 423 -12.90 -3.12 -22.65
CA ILE A 423 -12.21 -2.93 -21.39
C ILE A 423 -11.91 -4.31 -20.79
N ASN A 424 -10.68 -4.77 -20.94
CA ASN A 424 -10.21 -6.00 -20.31
C ASN A 424 -9.70 -5.69 -18.90
N ILE A 425 -10.24 -6.36 -17.88
CA ILE A 425 -9.78 -6.26 -16.49
C ILE A 425 -9.29 -7.65 -16.05
N PRO A 426 -7.97 -7.89 -16.11
CA PRO A 426 -7.37 -9.14 -15.65
C PRO A 426 -7.22 -9.16 -14.12
N SER A 427 -7.07 -10.36 -13.59
CA SER A 427 -6.78 -10.62 -12.18
C SER A 427 -6.06 -11.94 -12.05
N VAL A 428 -5.52 -12.20 -10.86
CA VAL A 428 -4.75 -13.42 -10.54
C VAL A 428 -5.58 -14.72 -10.57
N GLY A 429 -6.91 -14.62 -10.69
CA GLY A 429 -7.83 -15.73 -10.48
C GLY A 429 -7.77 -16.85 -11.53
N LEU A 430 -7.30 -16.59 -12.76
CA LEU A 430 -7.29 -17.60 -13.84
C LEU A 430 -6.03 -18.47 -13.86
N SER A 431 -4.89 -17.95 -13.38
CA SER A 431 -3.57 -18.57 -13.58
C SER A 431 -2.91 -19.11 -12.30
N GLN A 432 -3.60 -19.07 -11.15
CA GLN A 432 -3.04 -19.45 -9.84
C GLN A 432 -3.52 -20.80 -9.28
N THR A 433 -4.14 -21.67 -10.10
CA THR A 433 -4.61 -22.99 -9.65
C THR A 433 -3.85 -24.14 -10.26
#